data_AF-A0A9E4EQZ5-F1
#
_entry.id   AF-A0A9E4EQZ5-F1
#
_cell.length_a   1.000
_cell.length_b   1.000
_cell.length_c   1.000
_cell.angle_alpha   90.00
_cell.angle_beta   90.00
_cell.angle_gamma   90.00
#
_symmetry.space_group_name_H-M   'P 1'
#
loop_
_entity.id
_entity.type
_entity.pdbx_description
1 polymer ?
#
loop_
_entity_poly.entity_id
_entity_poly.type
_entity_poly.pdbx_seq_one_letter_code
_entity_poly.pdbx_strand_id
1 'polypeptide(L)' 'MIDGRRVNVAADGEFIEKDSPIRVVEVEGNRIVVRKTGETG' A
#
# COMPACT_ATOMS: atom_id res chain seq x y z
N MET A 1 -7.96 -3.02 4.88
CA MET A 1 -8.37 -2.05 5.92
C MET A 1 -7.19 -1.87 6.85
N ILE A 2 -6.98 -0.65 7.37
CA ILE A 2 -6.00 -0.38 8.44
C ILE A 2 -6.83 0.01 9.67
N ASP A 3 -6.67 -0.71 10.77
CA ASP A 3 -7.42 -0.51 12.03
C ASP A 3 -8.95 -0.43 11.85
N GLY A 4 -9.51 -1.32 11.02
CA GLY A 4 -10.95 -1.36 10.73
C GLY A 4 -11.47 -0.21 9.86
N ARG A 5 -10.59 0.66 9.36
CA ARG A 5 -10.94 1.77 8.47
C ARG A 5 -10.54 1.49 7.03
N ARG A 6 -11.39 1.92 6.09
CA ARG A 6 -11.00 2.06 4.69
C ARG A 6 -10.18 3.35 4.58
N VAL A 7 -8.94 3.19 4.16
CA VAL A 7 -8.01 4.29 3.91
C VAL A 7 -7.66 4.32 2.43
N ASN A 8 -7.42 5.52 1.90
CA ASN A 8 -6.88 5.68 0.56
C ASN A 8 -5.36 5.49 0.63
N VAL A 9 -4.82 4.73 -0.32
CA VAL A 9 -3.38 4.46 -0.43
C VAL A 9 -2.94 4.72 -1.86
N ALA A 10 -1.69 5.11 -2.04
CA ALA A 10 -1.04 5.20 -3.35
C ALA A 10 -0.12 3.99 -3.53
N ALA A 11 -0.18 3.34 -4.68
CA ALA A 11 0.83 2.36 -5.06
C ALA A 11 2.10 3.08 -5.49
N ASP A 12 3.26 2.52 -5.15
CA ASP A 12 4.54 3.08 -5.58
C ASP A 12 4.88 2.65 -7.01
N GLY A 13 4.39 3.44 -7.98
CA GLY A 13 4.72 3.28 -9.41
C GLY A 13 4.14 2.05 -10.11
N GLU A 14 3.71 1.02 -9.37
CA GLU A 14 3.17 -0.21 -9.91
C GLU A 14 1.64 -0.32 -9.83
N PHE A 15 1.05 -1.03 -10.79
CA PHE A 15 -0.32 -1.51 -10.64
C PHE A 15 -0.35 -2.73 -9.72
N ILE A 16 -1.23 -2.68 -8.71
CA ILE A 16 -1.45 -3.77 -7.76
C ILE A 16 -2.83 -4.36 -8.06
N GLU A 17 -2.87 -5.65 -8.41
CA GLU A 17 -4.14 -6.34 -8.66
C GLU A 17 -4.99 -6.38 -7.38
N LYS A 18 -6.30 -6.41 -7.57
CA LYS A 18 -7.24 -6.54 -6.48
C LYS A 18 -6.91 -7.77 -5.62
N ASP A 19 -7.04 -7.63 -4.31
CA ASP A 19 -6.79 -8.68 -3.32
C ASP A 19 -5.34 -9.19 -3.27
N SER A 20 -4.40 -8.51 -3.94
CA SER A 20 -2.97 -8.76 -3.78
C SER A 20 -2.47 -8.33 -2.41
N PRO A 21 -1.54 -9.09 -1.80
CA PRO A 21 -0.96 -8.71 -0.53
C PRO A 21 0.02 -7.54 -0.71
N ILE A 22 -0.08 -6.56 0.19
CA ILE A 22 0.69 -5.31 0.15
C ILE A 22 1.34 -5.01 1.50
N ARG A 23 2.40 -4.21 1.48
CA ARG A 23 3.03 -3.64 2.66
C ARG A 23 3.11 -2.12 2.54
N VAL A 24 2.98 -1.44 3.67
CA VAL A 24 3.24 0.00 3.76
C VAL A 24 4.75 0.22 3.70
N VAL A 25 5.17 1.15 2.85
CA VAL A 25 6.59 1.55 2.72
C VAL A 25 6.84 2.97 3.19
N GLU A 26 5.82 3.83 3.18
CA GLU A 26 5.95 5.23 3.56
C GLU A 26 4.61 5.81 4.05
N VAL A 27 4.68 6.72 5.03
CA VAL A 27 3.54 7.48 5.56
C VAL A 27 3.94 8.95 5.64
N GLU A 28 3.28 9.79 4.85
CA GLU A 28 3.47 11.24 4.80
C GLU A 28 2.15 11.95 5.14
N GLY A 29 1.99 12.37 6.39
CA GLY A 29 0.74 13.01 6.84
C GLY A 29 -0.47 12.09 6.66
N ASN A 30 -1.34 12.41 5.69
CA ASN A 30 -2.52 11.60 5.34
C ASN A 30 -2.31 10.67 4.13
N ARG A 31 -1.12 10.70 3.51
CA ARG A 31 -0.77 9.89 2.34
C ARG A 31 -0.03 8.64 2.81
N ILE A 32 -0.51 7.48 2.39
CA ILE A 32 0.10 6.17 2.69
C ILE A 32 0.54 5.56 1.36
N VAL A 33 1.82 5.20 1.25
CA VAL A 33 2.39 4.55 0.07
C VAL A 33 2.58 3.07 0.35
N VAL A 34 2.18 2.23 -0.60
CA VAL A 34 2.22 0.76 -0.48
C VAL A 34 2.93 0.11 -1.67
N ARG A 35 3.56 -1.04 -1.42
CA ARG A 35 4.18 -1.92 -2.44
C ARG A 35 3.67 -3.36 -2.29
N LYS A 36 3.86 -4.19 -3.32
CA LYS A 36 3.49 -5.61 -3.25
C LYS A 36 4.42 -6.33 -2.27
N THR A 37 3.87 -7.22 -1.45
CA THR A 37 4.69 -8.11 -0.63
C THR A 37 5.27 -9.21 -1.52
N GLY A 38 6.56 -9.15 -1.79
CA GLY A 38 7.25 -10.07 -2.71
C GLY A 38 8.27 -9.37 -3.60
N GLU A 39 8.16 -8.05 -3.75
CA GLU A 39 9.23 -7.23 -4.31
C GLU A 39 10.39 -7.17 -3.31
N THR A 40 11.32 -8.10 -3.49
CA THR A 40 12.64 -8.08 -2.87
C THR A 40 13.48 -7.10 -3.70
N GLY A 41 13.41 -5.83 -3.32
CA GLY A 41 14.44 -4.85 -3.67
C GLY A 41 15.60 -4.94 -2.69
#